data_AF-A0AA43INJ6-F1
#
_entry.id   AF-A0AA43INJ6-F1
#
_cell.length_a   1.000
_cell.length_b   1.000
_cell.length_c   1.000
_cell.angle_alpha   90.00
_cell.angle_beta   90.00
_cell.angle_gamma   90.00
#
_symmetry.space_group_name_H-M   'P 1'
#
loop_
_entity.id
_entity.type
_entity.pdbx_description
1 polymer ?
#
loop_
_entity_poly.entity_id
_entity_poly.type
_entity_poly.pdbx_seq_one_letter_code
_entity_poly.pdbx_strand_id
1 'polypeptide(L)'
;MVFLKLIDQLTPWHLRVLGLFDNPVEWMKRNGIAYPGWSLGGVSTVIEHCFPDFRGQRDTYEQIIRDLQADGLVREEKFLHVTMTGHGMVEARTTDRGKRFMGFITSPL
;
A
#
# COMPACT_ATOMS: atom_id res chain seq x y z
N MET A 1 -5.73 20.50 12.44
CA MET A 1 -4.40 19.86 12.50
C MET A 1 -4.55 18.39 12.90
N VAL A 2 -4.89 17.49 11.96
CA VAL A 2 -5.22 16.07 12.28
C VAL A 2 -4.15 15.08 11.77
N PHE A 3 -3.33 15.47 10.80
CA PHE A 3 -2.36 14.59 10.14
C PHE A 3 -0.89 14.75 10.59
N LEU A 4 -0.56 15.81 11.34
CA LEU A 4 0.81 16.04 11.83
C LEU A 4 1.34 14.86 12.66
N LYS A 5 0.50 14.30 13.54
CA LYS A 5 0.85 13.12 14.34
C LYS A 5 1.22 11.90 13.47
N LEU A 6 0.58 11.73 12.32
CA LEU A 6 0.88 10.62 11.40
C LEU A 6 2.24 10.80 10.73
N ILE A 7 2.69 12.04 10.49
CA ILE A 7 4.01 12.30 9.90
C ILE A 7 5.12 11.81 10.85
N ASP A 8 4.96 12.02 12.15
CA ASP A 8 5.95 11.59 13.14
C ASP A 8 5.95 10.08 13.39
N GLN A 9 4.83 9.40 13.08
CA GLN A 9 4.64 7.97 13.36
C GLN A 9 4.96 7.08 12.15
N LEU A 10 4.61 7.52 10.94
CA LEU A 10 4.74 6.71 9.74
C LEU A 10 6.17 6.75 9.20
N THR A 11 6.78 5.57 9.13
CA THR A 11 8.10 5.42 8.48
C THR A 11 8.00 5.61 6.97
N PRO A 12 9.13 5.84 6.26
CA PRO A 12 9.14 5.90 4.80
C PRO A 12 8.51 4.68 4.12
N TRP A 13 8.58 3.50 4.75
CA TRP A 13 7.95 2.29 4.24
C TRP A 13 6.42 2.34 4.27
N HIS A 14 5.83 2.92 5.32
CA HIS A 14 4.38 3.14 5.39
C HIS A 14 3.91 4.01 4.23
N LEU A 15 4.63 5.10 3.94
CA LEU A 15 4.29 6.01 2.84
C LEU A 15 4.40 5.33 1.47
N ARG A 16 5.44 4.51 1.26
CA ARG A 16 5.62 3.74 0.03
C ARG A 16 4.51 2.72 -0.17
N VAL A 17 4.17 1.95 0.86
CA VAL A 17 3.08 0.96 0.81
C VAL A 17 1.73 1.64 0.62
N LEU A 18 1.48 2.76 1.31
CA LEU A 18 0.27 3.55 1.13
C LEU A 18 0.12 4.05 -0.31
N GLY A 19 1.21 4.58 -0.88
CA GLY A 19 1.24 5.01 -2.28
C GLY A 19 1.00 3.85 -3.26
N LEU A 20 1.58 2.67 -3.00
CA LEU A 20 1.31 1.47 -3.79
C LEU A 20 -0.19 1.12 -3.77
N PHE A 21 -0.80 1.11 -2.59
CA PHE A 21 -2.20 0.73 -2.43
C PHE A 21 -3.22 1.73 -2.96
N ASP A 22 -2.83 2.97 -3.28
CA ASP A 22 -3.75 3.94 -3.86
C ASP A 22 -4.08 3.60 -5.32
N ASN A 23 -3.06 3.23 -6.08
CA ASN A 23 -3.19 2.80 -7.45
C ASN A 23 -1.99 1.92 -7.84
N PRO A 24 -2.03 0.60 -7.59
CA PRO A 24 -0.87 -0.26 -7.76
C PRO A 24 -0.28 -0.24 -9.17
N VAL A 25 -1.13 -0.23 -10.20
CA VAL A 25 -0.70 -0.25 -11.61
C VAL A 25 0.01 1.05 -11.99
N GLU A 26 -0.59 2.19 -11.64
CA GLU A 26 0.02 3.49 -11.90
C GLU A 26 1.28 3.71 -11.06
N TRP A 27 1.29 3.21 -9.82
CA TRP A 27 2.47 3.25 -8.95
C TRP A 27 3.63 2.45 -9.56
N MET A 28 3.37 1.22 -10.05
CA MET A 28 4.36 0.41 -10.76
C MET A 28 4.92 1.16 -11.98
N LYS A 29 4.05 1.74 -12.80
CA LYS A 29 4.44 2.54 -13.97
C LYS A 29 5.34 3.71 -13.61
N ARG A 30 5.00 4.49 -12.58
CA ARG A 30 5.78 5.65 -12.12
C ARG A 30 7.15 5.28 -11.56
N ASN A 31 7.28 4.07 -11.01
CA ASN A 31 8.53 3.56 -10.43
C ASN A 31 9.33 2.70 -11.42
N GLY A 32 8.94 2.61 -12.70
CA GLY A 32 9.65 1.82 -13.71
C GLY A 32 9.55 0.30 -13.49
N ILE A 33 8.53 -0.16 -12.77
CA ILE A 33 8.29 -1.57 -12.47
C ILE A 33 7.28 -2.11 -13.47
N ALA A 34 7.65 -3.19 -14.17
CA ALA A 34 6.75 -3.84 -15.13
C ALA A 34 5.56 -4.48 -14.40
N TYR A 35 4.34 -4.19 -14.86
CA TYR A 35 3.14 -4.89 -14.40
C TYR A 35 3.03 -6.25 -15.12
N PRO A 36 3.11 -7.38 -14.40
CA PRO A 36 3.14 -8.70 -15.04
C PRO A 36 1.80 -9.16 -15.60
N GLY A 37 0.68 -8.51 -15.25
CA GLY A 37 -0.65 -8.95 -15.66
C GLY A 37 -1.04 -10.28 -15.02
N TRP A 38 -0.81 -10.45 -13.71
CA TRP A 38 -1.17 -11.68 -12.99
C TRP A 38 -2.62 -12.07 -13.25
N SER A 39 -2.89 -13.37 -13.38
CA SER A 39 -4.25 -13.90 -13.51
C SER A 39 -4.88 -14.23 -12.17
N LEU A 40 -4.07 -14.68 -11.20
CA LEU A 40 -4.48 -15.12 -9.87
C LEU A 40 -3.32 -14.94 -8.88
N GLY A 41 -3.62 -14.59 -7.63
CA GLY A 41 -2.63 -14.48 -6.57
C GLY A 41 -3.16 -13.70 -5.36
N GLY A 42 -2.26 -13.36 -4.44
CA GLY A 42 -2.56 -12.49 -3.30
C GLY A 42 -1.97 -11.09 -3.47
N VAL A 43 -2.42 -10.13 -2.67
CA VAL A 43 -1.83 -8.78 -2.66
C VAL A 43 -0.38 -8.83 -2.15
N SER A 44 -0.03 -9.82 -1.32
CA SER A 44 1.37 -10.09 -0.92
C SER A 44 2.30 -10.28 -2.11
N THR A 45 1.85 -10.93 -3.19
CA THR A 45 2.61 -11.08 -4.43
C THR A 45 2.91 -9.72 -5.08
N VAL A 46 1.95 -8.78 -5.04
CA VAL A 46 2.14 -7.42 -5.59
C VAL A 46 3.15 -6.64 -4.77
N ILE A 47 3.10 -6.75 -3.44
CA ILE A 47 4.04 -6.11 -2.51
C ILE A 47 5.47 -6.62 -2.77
N GLU A 48 5.68 -7.94 -2.79
CA GLU A 48 7.01 -8.55 -2.97
C GLU A 48 7.58 -8.35 -4.38
N HIS A 49 6.71 -8.11 -5.36
CA HIS A 49 7.11 -7.69 -6.71
C HIS A 49 7.56 -6.23 -6.73
N CYS A 50 6.82 -5.34 -6.08
CA CYS A 50 7.10 -3.90 -6.06
C CYS A 50 8.25 -3.53 -5.12
N PHE A 51 8.44 -4.30 -4.05
CA PHE A 51 9.43 -4.09 -3.01
C PHE A 51 10.23 -5.39 -2.81
N PRO A 52 11.30 -5.62 -3.59
CA PRO A 52 12.13 -6.82 -3.45
C PRO A 52 12.69 -7.02 -2.04
N ASP A 53 12.92 -5.93 -1.29
CA ASP A 53 13.36 -5.95 0.10
C ASP A 53 12.37 -6.70 1.01
N PHE A 54 11.08 -6.74 0.66
CA PHE A 54 10.06 -7.44 1.44
C PHE A 54 9.92 -8.94 1.14
N ARG A 55 10.66 -9.47 0.17
CA ARG A 55 10.65 -10.91 -0.13
C ARG A 55 11.14 -11.71 1.07
N GLY A 56 10.29 -12.61 1.56
CA GLY A 56 10.57 -13.39 2.76
C GLY A 56 10.45 -12.60 4.08
N GLN A 57 10.09 -11.32 4.04
CA GLN A 57 9.88 -10.47 5.22
C GLN A 57 8.39 -10.28 5.54
N ARG A 58 7.67 -11.41 5.61
CA ARG A 58 6.22 -11.41 5.80
C ARG A 58 5.77 -10.60 7.00
N ASP A 59 6.38 -10.84 8.15
CA ASP A 59 6.00 -10.17 9.39
C ASP A 59 6.18 -8.65 9.31
N THR A 60 7.21 -8.20 8.59
CA THR A 60 7.53 -6.78 8.39
C THR A 60 6.44 -6.06 7.60
N TYR A 61 6.11 -6.54 6.40
CA TYR A 61 5.11 -5.85 5.58
C TYR A 61 3.70 -6.01 6.14
N GLU A 62 3.39 -7.12 6.81
CA GLU A 62 2.13 -7.28 7.52
C GLU A 62 2.01 -6.26 8.66
N GLN A 63 3.08 -5.99 9.41
CA GLN A 63 3.06 -4.99 10.47
C GLN A 63 2.77 -3.59 9.91
N ILE A 64 3.47 -3.21 8.84
CA ILE A 64 3.25 -1.91 8.17
C ILE A 64 1.78 -1.76 7.75
N ILE A 65 1.18 -2.83 7.23
CA ILE A 65 -0.21 -2.79 6.76
C ILE A 65 -1.19 -2.73 7.93
N ARG A 66 -0.91 -3.45 9.02
CA ARG A 66 -1.68 -3.33 10.27
C ARG A 66 -1.66 -1.90 10.79
N ASP A 67 -0.50 -1.25 10.77
CA ASP A 67 -0.34 0.14 11.22
C ASP A 67 -1.17 1.09 10.33
N LEU A 68 -1.07 0.94 9.00
CA LEU A 68 -1.88 1.71 8.04
C LEU A 68 -3.40 1.47 8.20
N GLN A 69 -3.82 0.25 8.57
CA GLN A 69 -5.22 -0.07 8.86
C GLN A 69 -5.68 0.56 10.17
N ALA A 70 -4.85 0.49 11.23
CA ALA A 70 -5.14 1.08 12.53
C ALA A 70 -5.32 2.60 12.46
N ASP A 71 -4.56 3.28 11.59
CA ASP A 71 -4.71 4.72 11.34
C ASP A 71 -5.83 5.07 10.33
N GLY A 72 -6.52 4.05 9.81
CA GLY A 72 -7.62 4.18 8.86
C GLY A 72 -7.19 4.68 7.49
N LEU A 73 -5.91 4.53 7.11
CA LEU A 73 -5.37 4.95 5.81
C LEU A 73 -5.59 3.88 4.73
N VAL A 74 -5.65 2.62 5.14
CA VAL A 74 -5.95 1.43 4.32
C VAL A 74 -7.18 0.73 4.88
N ARG A 75 -8.00 0.11 4.02
CA ARG A 75 -9.21 -0.61 4.44
C ARG A 75 -8.86 -1.73 5.43
N GLU A 76 -9.65 -1.83 6.50
CA GLU A 76 -9.50 -2.86 7.55
C GLU A 76 -10.10 -4.20 7.07
N GLU A 77 -9.35 -4.88 6.21
CA GLU A 77 -9.76 -6.15 5.59
C GLU A 77 -8.57 -7.14 5.57
N LYS A 78 -8.85 -8.43 5.69
CA LYS A 78 -7.83 -9.49 5.58
C LYS A 78 -7.60 -9.86 4.10
N PHE A 79 -7.01 -8.95 3.32
CA PHE A 79 -6.83 -9.16 1.87
C PHE A 79 -5.46 -9.72 1.46
N LEU A 80 -4.44 -9.61 2.32
CA LEU A 80 -3.04 -9.81 1.91
C LEU A 80 -2.75 -11.17 1.27
N HIS A 81 -3.25 -12.23 1.90
CA HIS A 81 -2.98 -13.62 1.53
C HIS A 81 -4.21 -14.33 0.98
N VAL A 82 -5.28 -13.58 0.70
CA VAL A 82 -6.47 -14.13 0.07
C VAL A 82 -6.21 -14.26 -1.41
N THR A 83 -6.40 -15.47 -1.93
CA THR A 83 -6.35 -15.70 -3.37
C THR A 83 -7.48 -14.94 -4.05
N MET A 84 -7.13 -14.11 -5.03
CA MET A 84 -8.07 -13.32 -5.81
C MET A 84 -7.63 -13.25 -7.27
N THR A 85 -8.52 -12.74 -8.12
CA THR A 85 -8.20 -12.50 -9.53
C THR A 85 -7.09 -11.45 -9.65
N GLY A 86 -6.43 -11.43 -10.81
CA GLY A 86 -5.44 -10.40 -11.14
C GLY A 86 -5.90 -8.97 -10.88
N HIS A 87 -7.15 -8.67 -11.23
CA HIS A 87 -7.75 -7.37 -10.96
C HIS A 87 -7.87 -7.08 -9.46
N GLY A 88 -8.29 -8.06 -8.65
CA GLY A 88 -8.38 -7.92 -7.20
C GLY A 88 -7.02 -7.65 -6.54
N MET A 89 -5.95 -8.26 -7.07
CA MET A 89 -4.59 -8.09 -6.53
C MET A 89 -4.11 -6.63 -6.62
N VAL A 90 -4.55 -5.90 -7.64
CA VAL A 90 -4.16 -4.51 -7.92
C VAL A 90 -5.29 -3.49 -7.68
N GLU A 91 -6.35 -3.90 -6.98
CA GLU A 91 -7.42 -3.00 -6.57
C GLU A 91 -6.91 -1.99 -5.53
N ALA A 92 -7.39 -0.75 -5.59
CA ALA A 92 -7.08 0.26 -4.61
C ALA A 92 -7.56 -0.14 -3.20
N ARG A 93 -6.67 -0.09 -2.22
CA ARG A 93 -6.96 -0.39 -0.81
C ARG A 93 -6.92 0.83 0.09
N THR A 94 -6.55 2.01 -0.43
CA THR A 94 -6.59 3.28 0.31
C THR A 94 -8.02 3.71 0.61
N THR A 95 -8.20 4.34 1.78
CA THR A 95 -9.46 5.00 2.16
C THR A 95 -9.47 6.46 1.72
N ASP A 96 -10.61 7.12 1.85
CA ASP A 96 -10.70 8.58 1.65
C ASP A 96 -9.80 9.35 2.63
N ARG A 97 -9.62 8.83 3.86
CA ARG A 97 -8.67 9.40 4.82
C ARG A 97 -7.23 9.23 4.34
N GLY A 98 -6.87 8.07 3.81
CA GLY A 98 -5.58 7.81 3.18
C GLY A 98 -5.30 8.77 2.03
N LYS A 99 -6.27 8.97 1.13
CA LYS A 99 -6.16 9.93 0.02
C LYS A 99 -5.97 11.37 0.47
N ARG A 100 -6.74 11.82 1.48
CA ARG A 100 -6.55 13.15 2.08
C ARG A 100 -5.18 13.31 2.74
N PHE A 101 -4.68 12.26 3.41
CA PHE A 101 -3.35 12.27 4.01
C PHE A 101 -2.26 12.37 2.94
N MET A 102 -2.35 11.59 1.87
CA MET A 102 -1.41 11.68 0.74
C MET A 102 -1.42 13.08 0.11
N GLY A 103 -2.59 13.67 -0.13
CA GLY A 103 -2.69 15.04 -0.64
C GLY A 103 -2.04 16.07 0.28
N PHE A 104 -2.19 15.91 1.60
CA PHE A 104 -1.58 16.78 2.60
C PHE A 104 -0.05 16.73 2.57
N ILE A 105 0.57 15.56 2.35
CA ILE A 105 2.04 15.44 2.31
C ILE A 105 2.66 15.80 0.95
N THR A 106 1.90 15.73 -0.15
CA THR A 106 2.40 16.11 -1.49
C THR A 106 2.25 17.59 -1.80
N SER A 107 1.26 18.24 -1.20
CA SER A 107 1.03 19.67 -1.29
C SER A 107 0.74 20.19 0.12
N PRO A 108 1.78 20.35 0.96
CA PRO A 108 1.60 21.05 2.22
C PRO A 108 1.14 22.47 1.88
N LEU A 109 0.04 22.89 2.52
CA LEU A 109 -0.50 24.26 2.44
C LEU A 109 0.58 25.31 2.64
#